data_AF-A0A1X6NLD5-F1
#
_entry.id   AF-A0A1X6NLD5-F1
#
_cell.length_a   1.000
_cell.length_b   1.000
_cell.length_c   1.000
_cell.angle_alpha   90.00
_cell.angle_beta   90.00
_cell.angle_gamma   90.00
#
_symmetry.space_group_name_H-M   'P 1'
#
loop_
_entity.id
_entity.type
_entity.pdbx_description
1 polymer ?
#
loop_
_entity_poly.entity_id
_entity_poly.type
_entity_poly.pdbx_seq_one_letter_code
_entity_poly.pdbx_strand_id
1 'polypeptide(L)'
;MRERQVNKELVGIQRSLARTKPEYVDMTRRHMYLVRAVDVSYESLYEGPALRRAIWRYEVLWLPLLMAIMLPASATPSDSAVATKVAHIRAKNAAGDALTVTALVPPLDIAWVWLLHRLHPGAYAADTAALTSAGEVLHTDADTAYRFSDGEDAQSKPLRRLWEVLYPFEPFLPAYILNTAYAADEKKKKEAVDTYAHAVGESGRATSRHIVSFDIEAGALLQKRFVFQTVDPQAGLEWDNLEGDEYLMRAFDRYMMFTLLRKRQPDTYLVPMLDINLVWHAHMASTREYHADCVALVGGIVGHDAIDAEARRLDLIQQERAVLEADGDLYSDGEETTLALRLNFRGLPIAETRSLWEEAYGTSPAYDLPETRYRGEPVGDRGGFRIVWEAEFGTRSARNGHEMLAVMVVAALLAAVGLALALAGLVLTVASHAAWFLAFPVGLAVAVSGVAMFVALPSARPLSSTSRFWVDRRHKHMHNPLPSYLVRTKAFHLE
;
A
#
# COMPACT_ATOMS: atom_id res chain seq x y z
N MET A 1 41.21 -1.70 -6.70
CA MET A 1 41.30 -2.45 -5.43
C MET A 1 40.09 -2.21 -4.53
N ARG A 2 39.63 -0.96 -4.34
CA ARG A 2 38.44 -0.60 -3.55
C ARG A 2 37.15 -1.32 -3.99
N GLU A 3 36.81 -1.30 -5.28
CA GLU A 3 35.60 -1.98 -5.81
C GLU A 3 35.58 -3.49 -5.55
N ARG A 4 36.72 -4.18 -5.73
CA ARG A 4 36.84 -5.62 -5.42
C ARG A 4 36.63 -5.92 -3.94
N GLN A 5 37.04 -5.01 -3.06
CA GLN A 5 36.86 -5.14 -1.63
C GLN A 5 35.39 -4.94 -1.24
N VAL A 6 34.73 -3.92 -1.79
CA VAL A 6 33.28 -3.67 -1.62
C VAL A 6 32.48 -4.86 -2.12
N ASN A 7 32.76 -5.38 -3.31
CA ASN A 7 32.07 -6.56 -3.84
C ASN A 7 32.26 -7.80 -2.96
N LYS A 8 33.47 -8.00 -2.39
CA LYS A 8 33.73 -9.12 -1.46
C LYS A 8 32.94 -8.96 -0.16
N GLU A 9 32.85 -7.75 0.37
CA GLU A 9 32.08 -7.43 1.58
C GLU A 9 30.57 -7.62 1.33
N LEU A 10 30.05 -7.12 0.20
CA LEU A 10 28.65 -7.31 -0.21
C LEU A 10 28.28 -8.78 -0.36
N VAL A 11 29.13 -9.59 -1.02
CA VAL A 11 28.89 -11.04 -1.15
C VAL A 11 28.92 -11.72 0.21
N GLY A 12 29.80 -11.29 1.11
CA GLY A 12 29.86 -11.79 2.49
C GLY A 12 28.57 -11.48 3.25
N ILE A 13 28.08 -10.25 3.14
CA ILE A 13 26.84 -9.77 3.76
C ILE A 13 25.62 -10.50 3.25
N GLN A 14 25.50 -10.64 1.93
CA GLN A 14 24.36 -11.31 1.31
C GLN A 14 24.21 -12.77 1.76
N ARG A 15 25.31 -13.43 2.17
CA ARG A 15 25.26 -14.79 2.74
C ARG A 15 24.77 -14.82 4.19
N SER A 16 24.86 -13.70 4.90
CA SER A 16 24.43 -13.56 6.29
C SER A 16 22.99 -13.06 6.43
N LEU A 17 22.35 -12.69 5.32
CA LEU A 17 20.96 -12.24 5.31
C LEU A 17 19.99 -13.40 5.53
N ALA A 18 18.85 -13.10 6.13
CA ALA A 18 17.76 -14.04 6.38
C ALA A 18 17.14 -14.57 5.07
N ARG A 19 17.21 -13.78 4.00
CA ARG A 19 16.64 -14.13 2.69
C ARG A 19 17.61 -13.87 1.54
N THR A 20 17.28 -14.42 0.38
CA THR A 20 18.02 -14.20 -0.85
C THR A 20 17.66 -12.84 -1.47
N LYS A 21 18.59 -12.26 -2.24
CA LYS A 21 18.36 -11.00 -2.96
C LYS A 21 17.04 -10.98 -3.79
N PRO A 22 16.69 -12.03 -4.57
CA PRO A 22 15.41 -12.07 -5.28
C PRO A 22 14.18 -12.00 -4.36
N GLU A 23 14.25 -12.52 -3.14
CA GLU A 23 13.14 -12.43 -2.19
C GLU A 23 12.96 -11.00 -1.65
N TYR A 24 14.03 -10.25 -1.39
CA TYR A 24 13.89 -8.81 -1.05
C TYR A 24 13.32 -7.99 -2.21
N VAL A 25 13.67 -8.35 -3.45
CA VAL A 25 13.07 -7.74 -4.64
C VAL A 25 11.57 -8.04 -4.69
N ASP A 26 11.15 -9.28 -4.41
CA ASP A 26 9.73 -9.63 -4.32
C ASP A 26 9.01 -8.89 -3.19
N MET A 27 9.63 -8.80 -2.01
CA MET A 27 9.14 -7.99 -0.88
C MET A 27 8.93 -6.53 -1.27
N THR A 28 9.86 -5.97 -2.06
CA THR A 28 9.77 -4.58 -2.53
C THR A 28 8.60 -4.37 -3.48
N ARG A 29 8.32 -5.34 -4.37
CA ARG A 29 7.11 -5.31 -5.21
C ARG A 29 5.84 -5.42 -4.38
N ARG A 30 5.80 -6.31 -3.38
CA ARG A 30 4.66 -6.44 -2.47
C ARG A 30 4.40 -5.15 -1.68
N HIS A 31 5.45 -4.47 -1.23
CA HIS A 31 5.35 -3.15 -0.61
C HIS A 31 4.71 -2.13 -1.56
N MET A 32 5.21 -2.03 -2.80
CA MET A 32 4.65 -1.11 -3.79
C MET A 32 3.20 -1.42 -4.13
N TYR A 33 2.86 -2.70 -4.20
CA TYR A 33 1.50 -3.13 -4.43
C TYR A 33 0.54 -2.65 -3.34
N LEU A 34 0.90 -2.81 -2.06
CA LEU A 34 0.08 -2.34 -0.93
C LEU A 34 -0.06 -0.81 -0.94
N VAL A 35 1.03 -0.10 -1.16
CA VAL A 35 1.03 1.37 -1.20
C VAL A 35 0.18 1.90 -2.37
N ARG A 36 0.27 1.26 -3.54
CA ARG A 36 -0.58 1.55 -4.71
C ARG A 36 -2.05 1.27 -4.41
N ALA A 37 -2.35 0.15 -3.77
CA ALA A 37 -3.70 -0.21 -3.36
C ALA A 37 -4.33 0.87 -2.46
N VAL A 38 -3.57 1.39 -1.50
CA VAL A 38 -4.03 2.48 -0.63
C VAL A 38 -4.30 3.75 -1.42
N ASP A 39 -3.38 4.15 -2.28
CA ASP A 39 -3.50 5.43 -2.98
C ASP A 39 -4.63 5.43 -4.04
N VAL A 40 -4.82 4.31 -4.73
CA VAL A 40 -5.83 4.14 -5.78
C VAL A 40 -7.22 3.82 -5.22
N SER A 41 -7.32 3.33 -3.97
CA SER A 41 -8.62 3.11 -3.31
C SER A 41 -9.35 4.44 -3.07
N TYR A 42 -10.69 4.45 -3.06
CA TYR A 42 -11.47 5.68 -2.84
C TYR A 42 -11.28 6.25 -1.41
N GLU A 43 -11.46 7.59 -1.27
CA GLU A 43 -10.96 8.55 -0.25
C GLU A 43 -9.90 8.19 0.81
N SER A 44 -8.92 9.08 0.92
CA SER A 44 -7.57 8.86 1.39
C SER A 44 -7.43 8.22 2.78
N LEU A 45 -6.51 7.25 2.89
CA LEU A 45 -5.96 6.76 4.15
C LEU A 45 -4.70 7.52 4.59
N TYR A 46 -4.38 8.66 3.96
CA TYR A 46 -3.22 9.47 4.33
C TYR A 46 -3.52 10.52 5.39
N GLU A 47 -4.79 10.94 5.51
CA GLU A 47 -5.20 11.96 6.49
C GLU A 47 -6.71 11.92 6.75
N GLY A 48 -7.14 12.66 7.77
CA GLY A 48 -8.56 12.89 8.02
C GLY A 48 -9.27 11.75 8.74
N PRO A 49 -10.61 11.77 8.77
CA PRO A 49 -11.37 10.92 9.68
C PRO A 49 -11.35 9.43 9.30
N ALA A 50 -11.13 9.09 8.01
CA ALA A 50 -10.95 7.72 7.56
C ALA A 50 -9.67 7.07 8.14
N LEU A 51 -8.54 7.79 8.06
CA LEU A 51 -7.29 7.34 8.69
C LEU A 51 -7.45 7.20 10.21
N ARG A 52 -8.04 8.19 10.89
CA ARG A 52 -8.28 8.09 12.35
C ARG A 52 -9.10 6.87 12.74
N ARG A 53 -10.11 6.52 11.93
CA ARG A 53 -10.88 5.29 12.16
C ARG A 53 -10.04 4.04 11.94
N ALA A 54 -9.22 4.00 10.89
CA ALA A 54 -8.28 2.90 10.65
C ALA A 54 -7.28 2.73 11.81
N ILE A 55 -6.76 3.83 12.35
CA ILE A 55 -5.89 3.84 13.55
C ILE A 55 -6.61 3.23 14.74
N TRP A 56 -7.83 3.67 15.04
CA TRP A 56 -8.62 3.09 16.12
C TRP A 56 -8.87 1.59 15.92
N ARG A 57 -9.20 1.15 14.69
CA ARG A 57 -9.40 -0.28 14.38
C ARG A 57 -8.11 -1.07 14.58
N TYR A 58 -6.97 -0.51 14.17
CA TYR A 58 -5.66 -1.12 14.38
C TYR A 58 -5.36 -1.28 15.88
N GLU A 59 -5.49 -0.21 16.67
CA GLU A 59 -5.16 -0.21 18.09
C GLU A 59 -6.10 -1.10 18.91
N VAL A 60 -7.41 -0.98 18.69
CA VAL A 60 -8.44 -1.57 19.56
C VAL A 60 -8.84 -2.97 19.11
N LEU A 61 -8.80 -3.27 17.81
CA LEU A 61 -9.29 -4.55 17.27
C LEU A 61 -8.15 -5.43 16.76
N TRP A 62 -7.19 -4.85 16.03
CA TRP A 62 -6.13 -5.62 15.37
C TRP A 62 -5.01 -6.01 16.32
N LEU A 63 -4.47 -5.10 17.15
CA LEU A 63 -3.39 -5.42 18.08
C LEU A 63 -3.76 -6.56 19.04
N PRO A 64 -4.92 -6.57 19.72
CA PRO A 64 -5.32 -7.72 20.55
C PRO A 64 -5.48 -9.03 19.75
N LEU A 65 -5.92 -8.94 18.49
CA LEU A 65 -6.02 -10.09 17.60
C LEU A 65 -4.63 -10.64 17.24
N LEU A 66 -3.68 -9.76 16.91
CA LEU A 66 -2.29 -10.15 16.66
C LEU A 66 -1.68 -10.82 17.90
N MET A 67 -1.86 -10.24 19.09
CA MET A 67 -1.38 -10.85 20.33
C MET A 67 -1.98 -12.25 20.56
N ALA A 68 -3.29 -12.41 20.32
CA ALA A 68 -3.97 -13.69 20.50
C ALA A 68 -3.46 -14.79 19.57
N ILE A 69 -3.03 -14.44 18.35
CA ILE A 69 -2.66 -15.38 17.29
C ILE A 69 -1.15 -15.59 17.20
N MET A 70 -0.35 -14.55 17.41
CA MET A 70 1.10 -14.58 17.23
C MET A 70 1.86 -14.95 18.50
N LEU A 71 1.32 -14.62 19.68
CA LEU A 71 2.00 -14.87 20.95
C LEU A 71 1.59 -16.22 21.55
N PRO A 72 2.52 -16.93 22.22
CA PRO A 72 2.21 -18.18 22.91
C PRO A 72 1.18 -17.96 24.03
N ALA A 73 0.49 -19.03 24.43
CA ALA A 73 -0.50 -18.96 25.51
C ALA A 73 0.07 -18.46 26.84
N SER A 74 1.38 -18.67 27.06
CA SER A 74 2.13 -18.19 28.23
C SER A 74 2.34 -16.68 28.24
N ALA A 75 2.25 -16.00 27.10
CA ALA A 75 2.41 -14.55 27.04
C ALA A 75 1.22 -13.87 27.71
N THR A 76 1.51 -13.06 28.72
CA THR A 76 0.52 -12.34 29.53
C THR A 76 0.49 -10.87 29.12
N PRO A 77 -0.66 -10.36 28.62
CA PRO A 77 -0.81 -8.95 28.33
C PRO A 77 -0.63 -8.11 29.60
N SER A 78 0.07 -6.98 29.47
CA SER A 78 0.37 -6.07 30.60
C SER A 78 -0.89 -5.44 31.19
N ASP A 79 -1.90 -5.20 30.35
CA ASP A 79 -3.17 -4.60 30.73
C ASP A 79 -4.26 -5.65 30.90
N SER A 80 -5.01 -5.60 32.00
CA SER A 80 -6.02 -6.60 32.36
C SER A 80 -7.23 -6.66 31.41
N ALA A 81 -7.64 -5.53 30.83
CA ALA A 81 -8.74 -5.53 29.87
C ALA A 81 -8.27 -6.06 28.51
N VAL A 82 -7.03 -5.74 28.10
CA VAL A 82 -6.40 -6.35 26.92
C VAL A 82 -6.25 -7.85 27.13
N ALA A 83 -5.84 -8.31 28.31
CA ALA A 83 -5.77 -9.73 28.67
C ALA A 83 -7.11 -10.45 28.52
N THR A 84 -8.19 -9.83 29.00
CA THR A 84 -9.55 -10.37 28.88
C THR A 84 -9.97 -10.50 27.41
N LYS A 85 -9.68 -9.49 26.60
CA LYS A 85 -9.96 -9.49 25.16
C LYS A 85 -9.14 -10.54 24.41
N VAL A 86 -7.84 -10.64 24.68
CA VAL A 86 -6.95 -11.66 24.09
C VAL A 86 -7.43 -13.07 24.44
N ALA A 87 -7.84 -13.32 25.69
CA ALA A 87 -8.39 -14.61 26.10
C ALA A 87 -9.70 -14.94 25.36
N HIS A 88 -10.60 -13.95 25.21
CA HIS A 88 -11.82 -14.11 24.42
C HIS A 88 -11.52 -14.47 22.96
N ILE A 89 -10.57 -13.76 22.32
CA ILE A 89 -10.17 -14.01 20.94
C ILE A 89 -9.58 -15.42 20.79
N ARG A 90 -8.70 -15.84 21.70
CA ARG A 90 -8.13 -17.19 21.71
C ARG A 90 -9.21 -18.27 21.82
N ALA A 91 -10.19 -18.08 22.69
CA ALA A 91 -11.30 -19.03 22.85
C ALA A 91 -12.15 -19.14 21.57
N LYS A 92 -12.46 -18.01 20.92
CA LYS A 92 -13.21 -18.01 19.65
C LYS A 92 -12.41 -18.59 18.50
N ASN A 93 -11.12 -18.31 18.42
CA ASN A 93 -10.23 -18.89 17.41
C ASN A 93 -10.13 -20.42 17.56
N ALA A 94 -10.00 -20.92 18.80
CA ALA A 94 -9.92 -22.35 19.08
C ALA A 94 -11.23 -23.11 18.82
N ALA A 95 -12.38 -22.44 18.90
CA ALA A 95 -13.69 -23.04 18.64
C ALA A 95 -14.01 -23.22 17.14
N GLY A 96 -13.27 -22.54 16.26
CA GLY A 96 -13.39 -22.66 14.80
C GLY A 96 -12.21 -23.40 14.17
N ASP A 97 -12.00 -23.17 12.87
CA ASP A 97 -10.75 -23.54 12.21
C ASP A 97 -9.64 -22.60 12.71
N ALA A 98 -8.82 -23.07 13.65
CA ALA A 98 -7.83 -22.25 14.34
C ALA A 98 -6.93 -21.49 13.35
N LEU A 99 -7.06 -20.16 13.35
CA LEU A 99 -6.27 -19.28 12.50
C LEU A 99 -4.81 -19.29 12.96
N THR A 100 -3.90 -19.52 12.03
CA THR A 100 -2.45 -19.40 12.22
C THR A 100 -1.96 -18.03 11.75
N VAL A 101 -0.72 -17.67 12.15
CA VAL A 101 -0.07 -16.42 11.69
C VAL A 101 -0.04 -16.32 10.17
N THR A 102 0.24 -17.44 9.49
CA THR A 102 0.26 -17.54 8.02
C THR A 102 -1.10 -17.38 7.35
N ALA A 103 -2.20 -17.30 8.10
CA ALA A 103 -3.55 -17.04 7.59
C ALA A 103 -4.05 -15.63 7.94
N LEU A 104 -3.20 -14.78 8.54
CA LEU A 104 -3.51 -13.38 8.78
C LEU A 104 -3.47 -12.58 7.47
N VAL A 105 -4.64 -12.09 7.05
CA VAL A 105 -4.84 -11.24 5.87
C VAL A 105 -5.69 -10.03 6.27
N PRO A 106 -5.11 -8.93 6.77
CA PRO A 106 -5.89 -7.77 7.25
C PRO A 106 -6.74 -7.12 6.15
N PRO A 107 -7.79 -6.36 6.51
CA PRO A 107 -8.41 -5.42 5.58
C PRO A 107 -7.43 -4.29 5.23
N LEU A 108 -7.59 -3.70 4.04
CA LEU A 108 -6.62 -2.73 3.47
C LEU A 108 -6.29 -1.56 4.41
N ASP A 109 -7.27 -1.02 5.14
CA ASP A 109 -7.08 0.11 6.04
C ASP A 109 -6.23 -0.26 7.26
N ILE A 110 -6.43 -1.46 7.82
CA ILE A 110 -5.61 -1.99 8.91
C ILE A 110 -4.22 -2.38 8.39
N ALA A 111 -4.14 -2.97 7.20
CA ALA A 111 -2.87 -3.31 6.56
C ALA A 111 -1.98 -2.07 6.38
N TRP A 112 -2.60 -0.96 5.98
CA TRP A 112 -1.95 0.34 5.83
C TRP A 112 -1.41 0.88 7.15
N VAL A 113 -2.27 1.01 8.17
CA VAL A 113 -1.85 1.50 9.50
C VAL A 113 -0.76 0.61 10.11
N TRP A 114 -0.91 -0.71 9.96
CA TRP A 114 0.08 -1.66 10.44
C TRP A 114 1.41 -1.58 9.68
N LEU A 115 1.38 -1.28 8.37
CA LEU A 115 2.59 -0.98 7.60
C LEU A 115 3.26 0.28 8.16
N LEU A 116 2.53 1.39 8.32
CA LEU A 116 3.07 2.65 8.82
C LEU A 116 3.77 2.47 10.17
N HIS A 117 3.14 1.76 11.10
CA HIS A 117 3.76 1.49 12.40
C HIS A 117 5.07 0.69 12.26
N ARG A 118 5.13 -0.32 11.37
CA ARG A 118 6.33 -1.14 11.14
C ARG A 118 7.44 -0.45 10.35
N LEU A 119 7.14 0.63 9.62
CA LEU A 119 8.17 1.47 8.99
C LEU A 119 8.99 2.25 10.04
N HIS A 120 8.58 2.23 11.30
CA HIS A 120 9.30 2.78 12.45
C HIS A 120 9.71 1.65 13.40
N PRO A 121 10.74 0.86 13.05
CA PRO A 121 11.03 -0.42 13.71
C PRO A 121 11.32 -0.29 15.21
N GLY A 122 11.93 0.83 15.65
CA GLY A 122 12.17 1.11 17.06
C GLY A 122 10.88 1.34 17.85
N ALA A 123 10.00 2.20 17.34
CA ALA A 123 8.70 2.46 17.96
C ALA A 123 7.81 1.22 17.93
N TYR A 124 7.77 0.50 16.81
CA TYR A 124 7.03 -0.77 16.70
C TYR A 124 7.45 -1.81 17.73
N ALA A 125 8.77 -2.01 17.88
CA ALA A 125 9.30 -2.95 18.87
C ALA A 125 8.95 -2.50 20.30
N ALA A 126 9.13 -1.22 20.62
CA ALA A 126 8.83 -0.69 21.95
C ALA A 126 7.34 -0.79 22.30
N ASP A 127 6.46 -0.36 21.39
CA ASP A 127 5.02 -0.37 21.58
C ASP A 127 4.49 -1.79 21.74
N THR A 128 4.92 -2.72 20.88
CA THR A 128 4.46 -4.12 20.97
C THR A 128 5.02 -4.86 22.18
N ALA A 129 6.28 -4.63 22.54
CA ALA A 129 6.87 -5.17 23.76
C ALA A 129 6.11 -4.69 25.01
N ALA A 130 5.73 -3.42 25.07
CA ALA A 130 4.99 -2.84 26.19
C ALA A 130 3.60 -3.48 26.40
N LEU A 131 3.00 -4.07 25.37
CA LEU A 131 1.71 -4.79 25.47
C LEU A 131 1.80 -6.06 26.31
N THR A 132 3.01 -6.58 26.55
CA THR A 132 3.25 -7.86 27.23
C THR A 132 4.16 -7.67 28.44
N SER A 133 3.96 -8.46 29.49
CA SER A 133 4.79 -8.34 30.69
C SER A 133 6.23 -8.85 30.49
N ALA A 134 6.47 -9.71 29.49
CA ALA A 134 7.78 -10.26 29.19
C ALA A 134 8.49 -9.54 28.02
N GLY A 135 7.86 -8.52 27.42
CA GLY A 135 8.48 -7.67 26.40
C GLY A 135 8.56 -8.31 25.02
N GLU A 136 7.62 -9.18 24.67
CA GLU A 136 7.59 -9.84 23.36
C GLU A 136 7.21 -8.88 22.22
N VAL A 137 7.95 -8.94 21.12
CA VAL A 137 7.68 -8.16 19.90
C VAL A 137 6.84 -8.97 18.91
N LEU A 138 5.83 -8.34 18.31
CA LEU A 138 4.92 -8.96 17.34
C LEU A 138 5.54 -9.06 15.93
N HIS A 139 6.53 -9.94 15.75
CA HIS A 139 7.26 -10.05 14.48
C HIS A 139 6.45 -10.61 13.31
N THR A 140 6.37 -9.84 12.22
CA THR A 140 5.95 -10.26 10.88
C THR A 140 7.11 -10.82 10.06
N ASP A 141 6.82 -11.80 9.21
CA ASP A 141 7.72 -12.25 8.14
C ASP A 141 7.34 -11.64 6.78
N ALA A 142 8.18 -11.85 5.77
CA ALA A 142 7.94 -11.38 4.39
C ALA A 142 6.63 -11.89 3.76
N ASP A 143 6.08 -12.99 4.27
CA ASP A 143 4.85 -13.59 3.75
C ASP A 143 3.60 -12.97 4.34
N THR A 144 3.67 -12.48 5.58
CA THR A 144 2.56 -11.83 6.28
C THR A 144 2.59 -10.31 6.12
N ALA A 145 3.79 -9.74 5.96
CA ALA A 145 4.02 -8.30 6.11
C ALA A 145 3.23 -7.40 5.14
N TYR A 146 2.83 -7.91 3.98
CA TYR A 146 2.19 -7.13 2.92
C TYR A 146 0.81 -7.65 2.54
N ARG A 147 0.27 -8.58 3.32
CA ARG A 147 -1.03 -9.17 3.01
C ARG A 147 -2.15 -8.18 3.29
N PHE A 148 -3.12 -8.15 2.40
CA PHE A 148 -4.38 -7.44 2.59
C PHE A 148 -5.47 -8.00 1.68
N SER A 149 -6.73 -7.79 2.04
CA SER A 149 -7.87 -8.18 1.22
C SER A 149 -9.13 -7.38 1.54
N ASP A 150 -10.12 -7.43 0.65
CA ASP A 150 -11.49 -7.00 0.91
C ASP A 150 -12.35 -8.05 1.67
N GLY A 151 -11.82 -9.25 1.88
CA GLY A 151 -12.48 -10.33 2.60
C GLY A 151 -13.31 -11.27 1.73
N GLU A 152 -13.31 -11.12 0.40
CA GLU A 152 -14.12 -11.95 -0.51
C GLU A 152 -13.38 -13.18 -1.04
N ASP A 153 -12.05 -13.17 -0.99
CA ASP A 153 -11.20 -14.24 -1.50
C ASP A 153 -11.04 -15.42 -0.52
N ALA A 154 -10.56 -16.55 -1.03
CA ALA A 154 -10.46 -17.78 -0.25
C ALA A 154 -9.47 -17.70 0.93
N GLN A 155 -8.44 -16.85 0.84
CA GLN A 155 -7.35 -16.75 1.81
C GLN A 155 -7.71 -15.83 2.98
N SER A 156 -8.49 -14.78 2.73
CA SER A 156 -8.99 -13.88 3.77
C SER A 156 -10.25 -14.40 4.47
N LYS A 157 -11.00 -15.32 3.85
CA LYS A 157 -12.24 -15.92 4.41
C LYS A 157 -12.10 -16.43 5.86
N PRO A 158 -11.06 -17.18 6.24
CA PRO A 158 -10.91 -17.65 7.62
C PRO A 158 -10.84 -16.49 8.62
N LEU A 159 -10.01 -15.49 8.35
CA LEU A 159 -9.88 -14.31 9.20
C LEU A 159 -11.15 -13.48 9.19
N ARG A 160 -11.81 -13.29 8.05
CA ARG A 160 -13.09 -12.58 7.97
C ARG A 160 -14.18 -13.24 8.82
N ARG A 161 -14.30 -14.57 8.76
CA ARG A 161 -15.28 -15.29 9.60
C ARG A 161 -15.03 -15.07 11.08
N LEU A 162 -13.76 -15.17 11.50
CA LEU A 162 -13.38 -14.88 12.88
C LEU A 162 -13.67 -13.42 13.24
N TRP A 163 -13.37 -12.49 12.35
CA TRP A 163 -13.64 -11.06 12.52
C TRP A 163 -15.13 -10.79 12.73
N GLU A 164 -16.02 -11.36 11.91
CA GLU A 164 -17.47 -11.19 12.04
C GLU A 164 -18.02 -11.76 13.36
N VAL A 165 -17.40 -12.81 13.89
CA VAL A 165 -17.73 -13.38 15.21
C VAL A 165 -17.25 -12.50 16.35
N LEU A 166 -16.04 -11.95 16.24
CA LEU A 166 -15.43 -11.12 17.29
C LEU A 166 -16.02 -9.71 17.33
N TYR A 167 -16.28 -9.15 16.15
CA TYR A 167 -16.62 -7.75 15.94
C TYR A 167 -17.85 -7.62 15.04
N PRO A 168 -19.03 -8.15 15.43
CA PRO A 168 -20.23 -8.13 14.60
C PRO A 168 -20.74 -6.73 14.24
N PHE A 169 -20.27 -5.71 14.96
CA PHE A 169 -20.58 -4.29 14.74
C PHE A 169 -19.64 -3.61 13.74
N GLU A 170 -18.47 -4.19 13.47
CA GLU A 170 -17.46 -3.61 12.59
C GLU A 170 -17.29 -4.50 11.35
N PRO A 171 -17.66 -4.04 10.15
CA PRO A 171 -17.44 -4.83 8.93
C PRO A 171 -15.95 -5.07 8.70
N PHE A 172 -15.62 -6.18 8.05
CA PHE A 172 -14.22 -6.55 7.78
C PHE A 172 -13.50 -5.47 6.97
N LEU A 173 -14.05 -5.04 5.82
CA LEU A 173 -13.62 -3.84 5.11
C LEU A 173 -14.79 -2.84 5.06
N PRO A 174 -14.75 -1.75 5.84
CA PRO A 174 -15.84 -0.80 5.90
C PRO A 174 -15.95 0.05 4.64
N ALA A 175 -17.08 -0.03 3.96
CA ALA A 175 -17.35 0.75 2.75
C ALA A 175 -17.25 2.28 2.94
N TYR A 176 -17.39 2.75 4.19
CA TYR A 176 -17.34 4.17 4.52
C TYR A 176 -15.91 4.72 4.62
N ILE A 177 -14.91 3.87 4.87
CA ILE A 177 -13.50 4.27 4.78
C ILE A 177 -13.13 4.55 3.31
N LEU A 178 -13.96 4.06 2.37
CA LEU A 178 -13.79 4.21 0.93
C LEU A 178 -14.64 5.35 0.35
N ASN A 179 -15.25 6.25 1.16
CA ASN A 179 -16.13 7.32 0.65
C ASN A 179 -16.11 8.60 1.52
N THR A 180 -16.10 9.79 0.89
CA THR A 180 -16.12 11.16 1.45
C THR A 180 -17.33 11.45 2.31
N ALA A 181 -18.41 10.68 2.16
CA ALA A 181 -19.58 10.77 3.01
C ALA A 181 -19.29 10.44 4.49
N TYR A 182 -18.10 9.95 4.83
CA TYR A 182 -17.76 9.57 6.20
C TYR A 182 -17.90 10.72 7.21
N ALA A 183 -17.58 11.96 6.85
CA ALA A 183 -17.78 13.10 7.78
C ALA A 183 -19.26 13.30 8.18
N ALA A 184 -20.20 12.97 7.28
CA ALA A 184 -21.64 13.03 7.57
C ALA A 184 -22.14 11.80 8.36
N ASP A 185 -21.50 10.65 8.16
CA ASP A 185 -21.82 9.38 8.83
C ASP A 185 -21.13 9.20 10.20
N GLU A 186 -20.07 9.96 10.47
CA GLU A 186 -19.20 9.84 11.64
C GLU A 186 -20.00 9.95 12.94
N LYS A 187 -20.95 10.90 13.01
CA LYS A 187 -21.76 11.10 14.21
C LYS A 187 -22.63 9.88 14.54
N LYS A 188 -23.34 9.35 13.55
CA LYS A 188 -24.26 8.21 13.72
C LYS A 188 -23.51 6.90 14.04
N LYS A 189 -22.31 6.74 13.46
CA LYS A 189 -21.45 5.58 13.71
C LYS A 189 -20.70 5.68 15.03
N LYS A 190 -20.24 6.87 15.40
CA LYS A 190 -19.63 7.14 16.71
C LYS A 190 -20.62 6.83 17.83
N GLU A 191 -21.88 7.23 17.69
CA GLU A 191 -22.95 6.84 18.62
C GLU A 191 -23.14 5.31 18.71
N ALA A 192 -23.10 4.57 17.59
CA ALA A 192 -23.21 3.11 17.58
C ALA A 192 -21.99 2.41 18.22
N VAL A 193 -20.79 2.92 17.95
CA VAL A 193 -19.53 2.43 18.52
C VAL A 193 -19.45 2.74 20.01
N ASP A 194 -19.81 3.94 20.43
CA ASP A 194 -19.83 4.35 21.84
C ASP A 194 -20.88 3.54 22.61
N THR A 195 -22.05 3.27 22.01
CA THR A 195 -23.10 2.41 22.59
C THR A 195 -22.60 0.98 22.79
N TYR A 196 -21.91 0.40 21.81
CA TYR A 196 -21.35 -0.94 21.95
C TYR A 196 -20.16 -0.97 22.90
N ALA A 197 -19.22 -0.02 22.79
CA ALA A 197 -18.11 0.12 23.72
C ALA A 197 -18.64 0.26 25.16
N HIS A 198 -19.77 0.95 25.36
CA HIS A 198 -20.50 0.94 26.63
C HIS A 198 -21.04 -0.43 27.01
N ALA A 199 -21.68 -1.14 26.07
CA ALA A 199 -22.23 -2.47 26.30
C ALA A 199 -21.18 -3.55 26.61
N VAL A 200 -19.95 -3.43 26.07
CA VAL A 200 -18.83 -4.35 26.35
C VAL A 200 -17.86 -3.84 27.43
N GLY A 201 -18.14 -2.71 28.07
CA GLY A 201 -17.30 -2.15 29.13
C GLY A 201 -15.99 -1.50 28.63
N GLU A 202 -15.88 -1.21 27.34
CA GLU A 202 -14.75 -0.50 26.68
C GLU A 202 -14.91 1.04 26.67
N SER A 203 -16.07 1.56 27.12
CA SER A 203 -16.48 2.99 27.06
C SER A 203 -15.66 4.01 27.85
N GLY A 204 -14.58 3.59 28.52
CA GLY A 204 -13.68 4.49 29.25
C GLY A 204 -12.30 4.68 28.61
N ARG A 205 -11.96 3.91 27.56
CA ARG A 205 -10.61 3.91 26.96
C ARG A 205 -10.55 4.46 25.54
N ALA A 206 -11.67 4.51 24.85
CA ALA A 206 -11.72 4.79 23.41
C ALA A 206 -11.50 6.26 23.01
N THR A 207 -11.34 7.21 23.95
CA THR A 207 -11.37 8.64 23.62
C THR A 207 -10.19 9.49 24.10
N SER A 208 -9.14 8.94 24.75
CA SER A 208 -8.03 9.81 25.19
C SER A 208 -6.62 9.21 25.25
N ARG A 209 -6.42 7.91 25.07
CA ARG A 209 -5.06 7.32 25.15
C ARG A 209 -4.80 6.39 23.98
N HIS A 210 -3.96 6.84 23.05
CA HIS A 210 -3.36 5.99 22.03
C HIS A 210 -2.62 4.82 22.71
N ILE A 211 -2.75 3.64 22.13
CA ILE A 211 -2.03 2.43 22.57
C ILE A 211 -0.60 2.49 22.05
N VAL A 212 -0.41 3.00 20.84
CA VAL A 212 0.89 3.22 20.22
C VAL A 212 1.42 4.61 20.56
N SER A 213 2.74 4.72 20.75
CA SER A 213 3.41 5.98 21.04
C SER A 213 3.74 6.78 19.78
N PHE A 214 3.87 6.09 18.64
CA PHE A 214 4.20 6.69 17.36
C PHE A 214 3.02 7.46 16.75
N ASP A 215 3.28 8.66 16.22
CA ASP A 215 2.29 9.47 15.50
C ASP A 215 2.07 8.90 14.08
N ILE A 216 1.10 7.99 13.98
CA ILE A 216 0.73 7.35 12.72
C ILE A 216 0.17 8.35 11.71
N GLU A 217 -0.48 9.44 12.14
CA GLU A 217 -1.01 10.45 11.21
C GLU A 217 0.14 11.18 10.52
N ALA A 218 1.17 11.59 11.28
CA ALA A 218 2.39 12.16 10.71
C ALA A 218 3.13 11.15 9.82
N GLY A 219 3.23 9.88 10.24
CA GLY A 219 3.81 8.81 9.43
C GLY A 219 3.08 8.60 8.09
N ALA A 220 1.75 8.68 8.09
CA ALA A 220 0.93 8.56 6.88
C ALA A 220 1.23 9.71 5.90
N LEU A 221 1.32 10.95 6.38
CA LEU A 221 1.69 12.11 5.55
C LEU A 221 3.09 12.00 4.95
N LEU A 222 4.06 11.50 5.72
CA LEU A 222 5.41 11.24 5.21
C LEU A 222 5.41 10.17 4.13
N GLN A 223 4.61 9.12 4.31
CA GLN A 223 4.48 8.07 3.30
C GLN A 223 3.73 8.59 2.05
N LYS A 224 2.74 9.48 2.19
CA LYS A 224 2.08 10.18 1.07
C LYS A 224 3.10 10.89 0.19
N ARG A 225 4.03 11.62 0.82
CA ARG A 225 5.12 12.33 0.14
C ARG A 225 6.08 11.36 -0.55
N PHE A 226 6.45 10.26 0.10
CA PHE A 226 7.28 9.22 -0.51
C PHE A 226 6.63 8.64 -1.78
N VAL A 227 5.33 8.35 -1.73
CA VAL A 227 4.55 7.87 -2.89
C VAL A 227 4.53 8.89 -4.02
N PHE A 228 4.43 10.17 -3.69
CA PHE A 228 4.45 11.20 -4.71
C PHE A 228 5.79 11.28 -5.43
N GLN A 229 6.88 11.08 -4.69
CA GLN A 229 8.23 11.07 -5.27
C GLN A 229 8.46 9.87 -6.18
N THR A 230 7.84 8.73 -5.89
CA THR A 230 7.91 7.59 -6.81
C THR A 230 7.09 7.88 -8.06
N VAL A 231 6.01 8.69 -8.00
CA VAL A 231 5.11 8.93 -9.16
C VAL A 231 5.41 10.09 -10.05
N ASP A 232 6.24 11.00 -9.57
CA ASP A 232 6.43 12.28 -10.22
C ASP A 232 6.74 12.12 -11.72
N PRO A 233 5.82 12.53 -12.62
CA PRO A 233 6.04 12.47 -14.07
C PRO A 233 7.27 13.29 -14.50
N GLN A 234 7.63 14.30 -13.70
CA GLN A 234 8.80 15.13 -13.94
C GLN A 234 10.10 14.48 -13.45
N ALA A 235 10.03 13.33 -12.77
CA ALA A 235 11.19 12.53 -12.41
C ALA A 235 11.74 11.74 -13.60
N GLY A 236 11.19 11.87 -14.82
CA GLY A 236 11.78 11.28 -16.03
C GLY A 236 11.91 9.75 -15.99
N LEU A 237 11.24 9.10 -15.03
CA LEU A 237 11.17 7.66 -14.91
C LEU A 237 9.78 7.21 -15.34
N GLU A 238 9.77 6.24 -16.24
CA GLU A 238 8.57 5.44 -16.46
C GLU A 238 8.40 4.50 -15.27
N TRP A 239 7.22 4.52 -14.69
CA TRP A 239 6.83 3.70 -13.55
C TRP A 239 7.11 2.22 -13.68
N ASP A 240 6.93 1.68 -14.88
CA ASP A 240 7.18 0.27 -15.18
C ASP A 240 8.66 -0.11 -14.94
N ASN A 241 9.58 0.86 -14.97
CA ASN A 241 10.99 0.65 -14.68
C ASN A 241 11.27 0.51 -13.18
N LEU A 242 10.47 1.12 -12.30
CA LEU A 242 10.65 1.04 -10.84
C LEU A 242 10.33 -0.36 -10.28
N GLU A 243 9.52 -1.14 -10.98
CA GLU A 243 9.17 -2.52 -10.62
C GLU A 243 9.98 -3.58 -11.39
N GLY A 244 10.82 -3.12 -12.32
CA GLY A 244 11.69 -3.97 -13.13
C GLY A 244 12.76 -4.67 -12.29
N ASP A 245 12.98 -5.96 -12.57
CA ASP A 245 13.97 -6.78 -11.86
C ASP A 245 15.35 -6.13 -11.84
N GLU A 246 15.81 -5.59 -12.97
CA GLU A 246 17.14 -4.99 -13.06
C GLU A 246 17.28 -3.78 -12.13
N TYR A 247 16.27 -2.91 -12.10
CA TYR A 247 16.23 -1.73 -11.23
C TYR A 247 16.23 -2.14 -9.76
N LEU A 248 15.30 -3.01 -9.35
CA LEU A 248 15.18 -3.43 -7.95
C LEU A 248 16.40 -4.22 -7.47
N MET A 249 17.04 -5.00 -8.34
CA MET A 249 18.28 -5.70 -8.02
C MET A 249 19.43 -4.71 -7.78
N ARG A 250 19.54 -3.63 -8.55
CA ARG A 250 20.54 -2.57 -8.30
C ARG A 250 20.20 -1.78 -7.04
N ALA A 251 18.94 -1.43 -6.83
CA ALA A 251 18.46 -0.74 -5.63
C ALA A 251 18.79 -1.54 -4.37
N PHE A 252 18.65 -2.87 -4.41
CA PHE A 252 19.01 -3.75 -3.31
C PHE A 252 20.52 -3.72 -3.00
N ASP A 253 21.39 -3.80 -4.02
CA ASP A 253 22.84 -3.73 -3.79
C ASP A 253 23.23 -2.38 -3.16
N ARG A 254 22.62 -1.30 -3.63
CA ARG A 254 22.81 0.05 -3.06
C ARG A 254 22.27 0.16 -1.64
N TYR A 255 21.15 -0.49 -1.32
CA TYR A 255 20.64 -0.55 0.04
C TYR A 255 21.60 -1.28 0.99
N MET A 256 22.24 -2.36 0.54
CA MET A 256 23.30 -3.03 1.32
C MET A 256 24.50 -2.11 1.55
N MET A 257 24.94 -1.39 0.51
CA MET A 257 25.99 -0.37 0.63
C MET A 257 25.60 0.76 1.60
N PHE A 258 24.34 1.20 1.57
CA PHE A 258 23.84 2.21 2.50
C PHE A 258 23.86 1.73 3.95
N THR A 259 23.45 0.48 4.19
CA THR A 259 23.47 -0.13 5.53
C THR A 259 24.91 -0.21 6.08
N LEU A 260 25.88 -0.57 5.23
CA LEU A 260 27.29 -0.53 5.58
C LEU A 260 27.81 0.89 5.85
N LEU A 261 27.39 1.87 5.07
CA LEU A 261 27.77 3.26 5.28
C LEU A 261 27.26 3.75 6.63
N ARG A 262 26.02 3.42 6.98
CA ARG A 262 25.42 3.74 8.29
C ARG A 262 26.17 3.07 9.44
N LYS A 263 26.65 1.83 9.25
CA LYS A 263 27.51 1.15 10.24
C LYS A 263 28.83 1.92 10.49
N ARG A 264 29.41 2.50 9.44
CA ARG A 264 30.68 3.26 9.52
C ARG A 264 30.48 4.67 10.04
N GLN A 265 29.28 5.22 9.86
CA GLN A 265 28.90 6.58 10.23
C GLN A 265 27.67 6.56 11.17
N PRO A 266 27.80 6.00 12.39
CA PRO A 266 26.66 5.79 13.29
C PRO A 266 26.03 7.09 13.80
N ASP A 267 26.85 8.13 13.97
CA ASP A 267 26.42 9.43 14.52
C ASP A 267 25.97 10.42 13.44
N THR A 268 26.14 10.07 12.15
CA THR A 268 25.80 10.93 11.02
C THR A 268 24.37 10.67 10.55
N TYR A 269 23.65 11.75 10.26
CA TYR A 269 22.34 11.68 9.64
C TYR A 269 22.46 11.40 8.14
N LEU A 270 22.37 10.12 7.76
CA LEU A 270 22.39 9.70 6.36
C LEU A 270 20.99 9.68 5.74
N VAL A 271 20.84 10.30 4.56
CA VAL A 271 19.58 10.33 3.81
C VAL A 271 19.62 9.33 2.66
N PRO A 272 18.75 8.30 2.66
CA PRO A 272 18.72 7.34 1.57
C PRO A 272 18.17 7.99 0.29
N MET A 273 18.73 7.61 -0.86
CA MET A 273 18.10 7.87 -2.15
C MET A 273 16.79 7.07 -2.26
N LEU A 274 15.88 7.46 -3.15
CA LEU A 274 14.53 6.88 -3.22
C LEU A 274 14.55 5.37 -3.49
N ASP A 275 15.43 4.89 -4.35
CA ASP A 275 15.58 3.46 -4.69
C ASP A 275 16.02 2.64 -3.47
N ILE A 276 16.98 3.17 -2.71
CA ILE A 276 17.42 2.61 -1.43
C ILE A 276 16.29 2.62 -0.42
N ASN A 277 15.59 3.76 -0.31
CA ASN A 277 14.51 3.94 0.66
C ASN A 277 13.33 3.01 0.35
N LEU A 278 13.08 2.74 -0.92
CA LEU A 278 12.06 1.79 -1.38
C LEU A 278 12.35 0.37 -0.89
N VAL A 279 13.57 -0.12 -1.09
CA VAL A 279 13.98 -1.46 -0.61
C VAL A 279 14.03 -1.47 0.92
N TRP A 280 14.47 -0.38 1.55
CA TRP A 280 14.54 -0.28 3.00
C TRP A 280 13.15 -0.32 3.65
N HIS A 281 12.16 0.40 3.12
CA HIS A 281 10.77 0.35 3.59
C HIS A 281 10.19 -1.07 3.51
N ALA A 282 10.46 -1.79 2.43
CA ALA A 282 10.08 -3.19 2.32
C ALA A 282 10.78 -4.03 3.41
N HIS A 283 12.10 -3.91 3.54
CA HIS A 283 12.83 -4.66 4.55
C HIS A 283 12.28 -4.42 5.97
N MET A 284 12.05 -3.18 6.38
CA MET A 284 11.50 -2.83 7.70
C MET A 284 10.11 -3.41 7.96
N ALA A 285 9.24 -3.44 6.94
CA ALA A 285 7.91 -4.02 7.07
C ALA A 285 7.96 -5.52 7.43
N SER A 286 9.04 -6.23 7.05
CA SER A 286 9.28 -7.63 7.40
C SER A 286 10.14 -7.70 8.67
N THR A 287 9.52 -7.34 9.79
CA THR A 287 10.21 -7.05 11.07
C THR A 287 11.08 -8.20 11.60
N ARG A 288 10.77 -9.46 11.29
CA ARG A 288 11.61 -10.62 11.65
C ARG A 288 12.93 -10.59 10.89
N GLU A 289 12.87 -10.52 9.56
CA GLU A 289 14.03 -10.43 8.69
C GLU A 289 14.83 -9.16 8.99
N TYR A 290 14.15 -8.01 9.13
CA TYR A 290 14.80 -6.74 9.48
C TYR A 290 15.61 -6.81 10.76
N HIS A 291 15.03 -7.36 11.82
CA HIS A 291 15.71 -7.52 13.09
C HIS A 291 16.92 -8.45 12.95
N ALA A 292 16.74 -9.62 12.36
CA ALA A 292 17.81 -10.61 12.19
C ALA A 292 18.99 -10.05 11.38
N ASP A 293 18.69 -9.38 10.27
CA ASP A 293 19.70 -8.81 9.38
C ASP A 293 20.39 -7.62 10.00
N CYS A 294 19.66 -6.72 10.66
CA CYS A 294 20.29 -5.57 11.33
C CYS A 294 21.22 -6.03 12.46
N VAL A 295 20.82 -7.03 13.26
CA VAL A 295 21.69 -7.63 14.28
C VAL A 295 22.92 -8.27 13.64
N ALA A 296 22.77 -9.04 12.57
CA ALA A 296 23.88 -9.71 11.88
C ALA A 296 24.85 -8.71 11.23
N LEU A 297 24.34 -7.61 10.66
CA LEU A 297 25.13 -6.67 9.87
C LEU A 297 25.72 -5.53 10.69
N VAL A 298 24.92 -4.92 11.57
CA VAL A 298 25.28 -3.69 12.27
C VAL A 298 25.27 -3.84 13.80
N GLY A 299 24.82 -4.96 14.34
CA GLY A 299 24.82 -5.27 15.78
C GLY A 299 23.57 -4.80 16.54
N GLY A 300 22.56 -4.27 15.85
CA GLY A 300 21.31 -3.79 16.45
C GLY A 300 20.36 -3.24 15.38
N ILE A 301 19.12 -2.90 15.74
CA ILE A 301 18.15 -2.32 14.79
C ILE A 301 18.68 -0.97 14.27
N VAL A 302 18.70 -0.78 12.95
CA VAL A 302 18.93 0.55 12.36
C VAL A 302 17.63 1.35 12.48
N GLY A 303 17.69 2.51 13.12
CA GLY A 303 16.53 3.39 13.22
C GLY A 303 16.12 3.99 11.88
N HIS A 304 14.82 4.05 11.63
CA HIS A 304 14.18 4.84 10.57
C HIS A 304 13.05 5.63 11.21
N ASP A 305 13.41 6.72 11.87
CA ASP A 305 12.43 7.63 12.41
C ASP A 305 12.20 8.74 11.38
N ALA A 306 11.20 8.54 10.52
CA ALA A 306 10.85 9.49 9.49
C ALA A 306 10.37 10.85 10.05
N ILE A 307 9.81 10.89 11.27
CA ILE A 307 9.36 12.13 11.91
C ILE A 307 10.57 12.90 12.42
N ASP A 308 11.48 12.24 13.15
CA ASP A 308 12.72 12.87 13.60
C ASP A 308 13.59 13.30 12.41
N ALA A 309 13.64 12.48 11.36
CA ALA A 309 14.31 12.80 10.11
C ALA A 309 13.74 14.07 9.45
N GLU A 310 12.42 14.21 9.44
CA GLU A 310 11.74 15.40 8.93
C GLU A 310 11.96 16.62 9.84
N ALA A 311 11.91 16.45 11.16
CA ALA A 311 12.18 17.53 12.11
C ALA A 311 13.61 18.06 11.96
N ARG A 312 14.63 17.18 11.93
CA ARG A 312 16.02 17.56 11.68
C ARG A 312 16.20 18.27 10.35
N ARG A 313 15.47 17.83 9.31
CA ARG A 313 15.48 18.50 8.01
C ARG A 313 14.96 19.94 8.11
N LEU A 314 13.88 20.16 8.85
CA LEU A 314 13.32 21.50 9.06
C LEU A 314 14.29 22.40 9.84
N ASP A 315 14.97 21.87 10.85
CA ASP A 315 15.98 22.63 11.61
C ASP A 315 17.15 23.09 10.72
N LEU A 316 17.68 22.20 9.89
CA LEU A 316 18.76 22.53 8.94
C LEU A 316 18.35 23.62 7.95
N ILE A 317 17.09 23.60 7.49
CA ILE A 317 16.54 24.63 6.61
C ILE A 317 16.50 25.99 7.31
N GLN A 318 16.08 26.02 8.57
CA GLN A 318 16.01 27.25 9.35
C GLN A 318 17.40 27.84 9.60
N GLN A 319 18.39 27.00 9.90
CA GLN A 319 19.78 27.43 10.11
C GLN A 319 20.37 28.07 8.84
N GLU A 320 20.26 27.40 7.70
CA GLU A 320 20.80 27.89 6.43
C GLU A 320 20.08 29.16 5.95
N ARG A 321 18.77 29.25 6.18
CA ARG A 321 18.01 30.49 5.93
C ARG A 321 18.57 31.66 6.74
N ALA A 322 18.91 31.45 8.01
CA ALA A 322 19.46 32.49 8.88
C ALA A 322 20.85 32.97 8.41
N VAL A 323 21.70 32.08 7.90
CA VAL A 323 23.00 32.44 7.29
C VAL A 323 22.79 33.38 6.09
N LEU A 324 21.86 33.00 5.20
CA LEU A 324 21.63 33.73 3.95
C LEU A 324 20.90 35.07 4.18
N GLU A 325 20.14 35.18 5.27
CA GLU A 325 19.63 36.45 5.78
C GLU A 325 20.75 37.35 6.33
N ALA A 326 21.74 36.78 7.03
CA ALA A 326 22.87 37.52 7.58
C ALA A 326 23.82 38.07 6.51
N ASP A 327 24.01 37.33 5.42
CA ASP A 327 24.91 37.71 4.31
C ASP A 327 24.31 38.78 3.37
N GLY A 328 23.03 39.16 3.55
CA GLY A 328 22.34 40.16 2.72
C GLY A 328 21.89 39.65 1.35
N ASP A 329 22.19 38.39 1.03
CA ASP A 329 21.86 37.70 -0.22
C ASP A 329 20.37 37.39 -0.40
N LEU A 330 19.54 37.61 0.63
CA LEU A 330 18.10 37.35 0.55
C LEU A 330 17.31 38.42 -0.22
N TYR A 331 17.86 39.63 -0.39
CA TYR A 331 17.13 40.81 -0.87
C TYR A 331 17.66 41.38 -2.21
N SER A 332 18.61 40.73 -2.89
CA SER A 332 19.06 41.17 -4.22
C SER A 332 18.05 40.76 -5.29
N ASP A 333 17.33 41.77 -5.77
CA ASP A 333 16.37 41.81 -6.87
C ASP A 333 15.07 41.03 -6.72
N GLY A 334 13.97 41.78 -6.94
CA GLY A 334 12.59 41.37 -6.74
C GLY A 334 12.14 40.32 -7.76
N GLU A 335 12.46 39.09 -7.41
CA GLU A 335 11.95 37.89 -8.03
C GLU A 335 11.49 36.96 -6.90
N GLU A 336 10.18 36.67 -6.83
CA GLU A 336 9.64 35.48 -6.14
C GLU A 336 10.40 34.18 -6.55
N THR A 337 11.18 34.26 -7.63
CA THR A 337 11.98 33.26 -8.30
C THR A 337 13.27 32.84 -7.56
N THR A 338 14.01 33.66 -6.78
CA THR A 338 15.33 33.23 -6.23
C THR A 338 15.26 32.30 -5.00
N LEU A 339 14.21 32.36 -4.17
CA LEU A 339 14.04 31.47 -3.00
C LEU A 339 13.17 30.24 -3.31
N ALA A 340 12.23 30.37 -4.25
CA ALA A 340 11.75 29.23 -5.01
C ALA A 340 12.91 28.54 -5.77
N LEU A 341 13.95 29.24 -6.24
CA LEU A 341 15.15 28.57 -6.78
C LEU A 341 15.97 27.79 -5.71
N ARG A 342 15.76 28.06 -4.41
CA ARG A 342 16.11 27.17 -3.27
C ARG A 342 15.01 26.17 -2.88
N LEU A 343 14.11 25.78 -3.78
CA LEU A 343 13.24 24.60 -3.65
C LEU A 343 13.99 23.26 -3.32
N ASN A 344 15.32 23.30 -3.09
CA ASN A 344 16.28 22.19 -3.10
C ASN A 344 16.95 21.88 -1.74
N PHE A 345 16.46 22.41 -0.61
CA PHE A 345 17.08 22.20 0.72
C PHE A 345 17.13 20.74 1.24
N ARG A 346 16.68 19.72 0.49
CA ARG A 346 17.12 18.33 0.75
C ARG A 346 18.59 18.10 0.37
N GLY A 347 19.17 18.98 -0.46
CA GLY A 347 20.53 18.85 -0.98
C GLY A 347 21.62 18.87 0.09
N LEU A 348 21.42 19.49 1.25
CA LEU A 348 22.44 19.55 2.29
C LEU A 348 22.70 18.17 2.94
N PRO A 349 21.68 17.46 3.50
CA PRO A 349 21.86 16.09 3.97
C PRO A 349 22.22 15.07 2.87
N ILE A 350 21.71 15.29 1.65
CA ILE A 350 22.03 14.42 0.50
C ILE A 350 23.48 14.63 0.07
N ALA A 351 24.01 15.85 0.10
CA ALA A 351 25.38 16.16 -0.27
C ALA A 351 26.37 15.55 0.72
N GLU A 352 26.07 15.62 2.02
CA GLU A 352 26.87 14.93 3.04
C GLU A 352 26.85 13.42 2.83
N THR A 353 25.67 12.82 2.65
CA THR A 353 25.55 11.38 2.35
C THR A 353 26.28 11.01 1.06
N ARG A 354 26.21 11.85 0.02
CA ARG A 354 26.92 11.66 -1.26
C ARG A 354 28.43 11.69 -1.06
N SER A 355 28.95 12.68 -0.33
CA SER A 355 30.38 12.82 -0.08
C SER A 355 30.92 11.61 0.67
N LEU A 356 30.23 11.17 1.73
CA LEU A 356 30.59 9.97 2.48
C LEU A 356 30.48 8.69 1.64
N TRP A 357 29.49 8.62 0.74
CA TRP A 357 29.36 7.51 -0.19
C TRP A 357 30.51 7.47 -1.20
N GLU A 358 30.88 8.60 -1.81
CA GLU A 358 31.98 8.72 -2.75
C GLU A 358 33.33 8.40 -2.09
N GLU A 359 33.53 8.85 -0.86
CA GLU A 359 34.70 8.51 -0.06
C GLU A 359 34.78 7.00 0.19
N ALA A 360 33.67 6.39 0.63
CA ALA A 360 33.61 4.98 0.98
C ALA A 360 33.74 4.05 -0.25
N TYR A 361 33.11 4.40 -1.37
CA TYR A 361 32.89 3.49 -2.50
C TYR A 361 33.62 3.90 -3.78
N GLY A 362 34.12 5.14 -3.86
CA GLY A 362 34.84 5.65 -5.03
C GLY A 362 33.95 5.89 -6.26
N THR A 363 32.64 5.86 -6.09
CA THR A 363 31.64 6.14 -7.12
C THR A 363 30.62 7.11 -6.58
N SER A 364 30.11 8.00 -7.43
CA SER A 364 28.94 8.77 -7.07
C SER A 364 27.73 7.82 -7.02
N PRO A 365 26.86 7.92 -6.00
CA PRO A 365 25.63 7.15 -6.00
C PRO A 365 24.86 7.42 -7.28
N ALA A 366 24.54 6.38 -8.06
CA ALA A 366 23.76 6.55 -9.27
C ALA A 366 22.41 7.19 -8.92
N TYR A 367 22.15 8.38 -9.43
CA TYR A 367 20.86 9.04 -9.27
C TYR A 367 19.94 8.51 -10.35
N ASP A 368 19.47 7.27 -10.16
CA ASP A 368 18.46 6.67 -11.04
C ASP A 368 17.15 7.48 -11.04
N LEU A 369 17.03 8.53 -10.19
CA LEU A 369 16.00 9.55 -10.24
C LEU A 369 16.65 10.94 -10.34
N PRO A 370 16.13 11.88 -11.16
CA PRO A 370 16.69 13.21 -11.36
C PRO A 370 16.56 14.02 -10.08
N GLU A 371 17.59 13.89 -9.27
CA GLU A 371 17.75 14.37 -7.91
C GLU A 371 16.54 14.01 -7.02
N THR A 372 16.79 13.45 -5.84
CA THR A 372 15.74 13.27 -4.81
C THR A 372 15.27 14.61 -4.21
N ARG A 373 15.19 15.65 -5.05
CA ARG A 373 14.56 16.93 -4.81
C ARG A 373 13.12 16.65 -4.44
N TYR A 374 12.77 17.05 -3.24
CA TYR A 374 11.39 17.12 -2.84
C TYR A 374 10.72 18.21 -3.65
N ARG A 375 9.83 17.83 -4.58
CA ARG A 375 9.21 18.77 -5.53
C ARG A 375 7.90 19.38 -4.99
N GLY A 376 7.75 19.38 -3.67
CA GLY A 376 6.56 19.85 -2.98
C GLY A 376 5.68 18.72 -2.44
N GLU A 377 4.58 19.11 -1.81
CA GLU A 377 3.54 18.20 -1.36
C GLU A 377 2.61 17.85 -2.52
N PRO A 378 2.19 16.57 -2.67
CA PRO A 378 1.09 16.25 -3.57
C PRO A 378 -0.14 17.07 -3.20
N VAL A 379 -0.76 17.72 -4.18
CA VAL A 379 -1.99 18.49 -3.97
C VAL A 379 -3.15 17.54 -3.67
N GLY A 380 -4.00 17.91 -2.70
CA GLY A 380 -5.17 17.13 -2.32
C GLY A 380 -4.84 16.03 -1.32
N ASP A 381 -5.73 15.05 -1.15
CA ASP A 381 -5.62 14.01 -0.12
C ASP A 381 -4.78 12.80 -0.55
N ARG A 382 -4.10 12.81 -1.71
CA ARG A 382 -3.50 11.61 -2.35
C ARG A 382 -1.97 11.60 -2.42
N GLY A 383 -1.39 10.41 -2.53
CA GLY A 383 0.03 10.13 -2.72
C GLY A 383 0.47 10.15 -4.17
N GLY A 384 -0.40 9.93 -5.16
CA GLY A 384 -0.17 10.31 -6.56
C GLY A 384 -0.26 9.20 -7.61
N PHE A 385 -0.26 7.92 -7.23
CA PHE A 385 -0.64 6.80 -8.12
C PHE A 385 -2.02 7.00 -8.72
N ARG A 386 -2.95 7.61 -7.97
CA ARG A 386 -4.26 7.96 -8.50
C ARG A 386 -4.18 8.93 -9.69
N ILE A 387 -3.24 9.88 -9.68
CA ILE A 387 -3.05 10.84 -10.80
C ILE A 387 -2.59 10.08 -12.05
N VAL A 388 -1.60 9.20 -11.89
CA VAL A 388 -1.11 8.33 -12.97
C VAL A 388 -2.25 7.45 -13.49
N TRP A 389 -3.00 6.84 -12.57
CA TRP A 389 -4.15 5.99 -12.91
C TRP A 389 -5.24 6.77 -13.65
N GLU A 390 -5.60 7.98 -13.20
CA GLU A 390 -6.59 8.82 -13.87
C GLU A 390 -6.10 9.34 -15.22
N ALA A 391 -4.79 9.56 -15.40
CA ALA A 391 -4.21 9.92 -16.68
C ALA A 391 -4.24 8.75 -17.68
N GLU A 392 -3.93 7.54 -17.21
CA GLU A 392 -3.87 6.33 -18.04
C GLU A 392 -5.26 5.77 -18.35
N PHE A 393 -6.16 5.76 -17.36
CA PHE A 393 -7.47 5.11 -17.42
C PHE A 393 -8.66 6.09 -17.50
N GLY A 394 -8.40 7.40 -17.37
CA GLY A 394 -9.41 8.46 -17.35
C GLY A 394 -10.05 8.67 -15.97
N THR A 395 -10.56 9.88 -15.70
CA THR A 395 -11.43 10.10 -14.54
C THR A 395 -12.75 9.38 -14.80
N ARG A 396 -13.07 8.36 -14.00
CA ARG A 396 -14.44 7.83 -13.91
C ARG A 396 -15.34 8.86 -13.20
N SER A 397 -15.46 10.05 -13.77
CA SER A 397 -16.78 10.68 -13.75
C SER A 397 -17.73 9.63 -14.31
N ALA A 398 -18.70 9.25 -13.50
CA ALA A 398 -19.59 8.13 -13.72
C ALA A 398 -20.00 8.03 -15.20
N ARG A 399 -19.71 6.90 -15.84
CA ARG A 399 -20.70 6.41 -16.82
C ARG A 399 -21.96 6.20 -16.02
N ASN A 400 -22.85 7.18 -16.10
CA ASN A 400 -24.09 7.23 -15.35
C ASN A 400 -24.76 5.86 -15.46
N GLY A 401 -25.24 5.29 -14.36
CA GLY A 401 -25.88 3.97 -14.38
C GLY A 401 -26.94 3.84 -15.48
N HIS A 402 -27.53 4.98 -15.86
CA HIS A 402 -28.43 5.17 -16.99
C HIS A 402 -27.81 4.91 -18.38
N GLU A 403 -26.59 5.34 -18.65
CA GLU A 403 -25.91 5.07 -19.93
C GLU A 403 -25.58 3.58 -20.06
N MET A 404 -25.15 2.95 -18.97
CA MET A 404 -24.86 1.52 -18.99
C MET A 404 -26.13 0.68 -19.11
N LEU A 405 -27.22 1.11 -18.45
CA LEU A 405 -28.55 0.53 -18.63
C LEU A 405 -29.03 0.70 -20.08
N ALA A 406 -28.84 1.88 -20.68
CA ALA A 406 -29.19 2.13 -22.07
C ALA A 406 -28.41 1.21 -23.02
N VAL A 407 -27.10 1.02 -22.81
CA VAL A 407 -26.28 0.10 -23.62
C VAL A 407 -26.72 -1.36 -23.45
N MET A 408 -27.09 -1.80 -22.24
CA MET A 408 -27.63 -3.14 -22.01
C MET A 408 -29.00 -3.33 -22.69
N VAL A 409 -29.87 -2.32 -22.63
CA VAL A 409 -31.17 -2.33 -23.30
C VAL A 409 -30.98 -2.42 -24.82
N VAL A 410 -30.06 -1.64 -25.39
CA VAL A 410 -29.71 -1.70 -26.82
C VAL A 410 -29.16 -3.07 -27.20
N ALA A 411 -28.27 -3.66 -26.39
CA ALA A 411 -27.73 -4.99 -26.64
C ALA A 411 -28.81 -6.08 -26.62
N ALA A 412 -29.73 -6.03 -25.65
CA ALA A 412 -30.85 -6.94 -25.54
C ALA A 412 -31.82 -6.81 -26.72
N LEU A 413 -32.10 -5.56 -27.15
CA LEU A 413 -32.92 -5.30 -28.33
C LEU A 413 -32.27 -5.82 -29.61
N LEU A 414 -30.96 -5.63 -29.80
CA LEU A 414 -30.22 -6.17 -30.95
C LEU A 414 -30.26 -7.70 -30.99
N ALA A 415 -30.12 -8.36 -29.84
CA ALA A 415 -30.23 -9.82 -29.74
C ALA A 415 -31.65 -10.30 -30.12
N ALA A 416 -32.69 -9.65 -29.59
CA ALA A 416 -34.08 -9.98 -29.88
C ALA A 416 -34.44 -9.75 -31.36
N VAL A 417 -34.03 -8.62 -31.92
CA VAL A 417 -34.26 -8.28 -33.35
C VAL A 417 -33.51 -9.26 -34.25
N GLY A 418 -32.25 -9.58 -33.94
CA GLY A 418 -31.48 -10.57 -34.69
C GLY A 418 -32.15 -11.95 -34.69
N LEU A 419 -32.63 -12.40 -33.54
CA LEU A 419 -33.32 -13.69 -33.41
C LEU A 419 -34.63 -13.72 -34.21
N ALA A 420 -35.40 -12.64 -34.18
CA ALA A 420 -36.63 -12.50 -34.96
C ALA A 420 -36.35 -12.50 -36.46
N LEU A 421 -35.32 -11.80 -36.92
CA LEU A 421 -34.87 -11.80 -38.31
C LEU A 421 -34.37 -13.16 -38.76
N ALA A 422 -33.64 -13.88 -37.90
CA ALA A 422 -33.22 -15.25 -38.18
C ALA A 422 -34.44 -16.16 -38.35
N LEU A 423 -35.41 -16.10 -37.43
CA LEU A 423 -36.62 -16.93 -37.50
C LEU A 423 -37.46 -16.61 -38.74
N ALA A 424 -37.66 -15.33 -39.06
CA ALA A 424 -38.39 -14.91 -40.26
C ALA A 424 -37.64 -15.34 -41.54
N GLY A 425 -36.32 -15.17 -41.57
CA GLY A 425 -35.46 -15.63 -42.66
C GLY A 425 -35.56 -17.14 -42.87
N LEU A 426 -35.60 -17.93 -41.80
CA LEU A 426 -35.78 -19.39 -41.86
C LEU A 426 -37.14 -19.76 -42.46
N VAL A 427 -38.23 -19.18 -41.96
CA VAL A 427 -39.60 -19.44 -42.45
C VAL A 427 -39.72 -19.08 -43.93
N LEU A 428 -39.22 -17.90 -44.33
CA LEU A 428 -39.25 -17.45 -45.72
C LEU A 428 -38.38 -18.33 -46.61
N THR A 429 -37.21 -18.77 -46.15
CA THR A 429 -36.32 -19.67 -46.91
C THR A 429 -36.99 -21.03 -47.17
N VAL A 430 -37.70 -21.57 -46.16
CA VAL A 430 -38.46 -22.82 -46.28
C VAL A 430 -39.66 -22.65 -47.24
N ALA A 431 -40.40 -21.54 -47.13
CA ALA A 431 -41.57 -21.28 -47.96
C ALA A 431 -41.21 -20.97 -49.44
N SER A 432 -40.04 -20.39 -49.70
CA SER A 432 -39.63 -19.89 -51.03
C SER A 432 -38.62 -20.77 -51.76
N HIS A 433 -38.37 -21.99 -51.29
CA HIS A 433 -37.37 -22.90 -51.88
C HIS A 433 -35.99 -22.23 -52.04
N ALA A 434 -35.49 -21.63 -50.95
CA ALA A 434 -34.14 -21.04 -50.83
C ALA A 434 -33.89 -19.66 -51.48
N ALA A 435 -34.92 -18.92 -51.92
CA ALA A 435 -34.72 -17.56 -52.46
C ALA A 435 -34.18 -16.53 -51.43
N TRP A 436 -34.34 -16.79 -50.13
CA TRP A 436 -33.95 -15.90 -49.03
C TRP A 436 -32.84 -16.46 -48.14
N PHE A 437 -32.01 -17.37 -48.66
CA PHE A 437 -31.00 -18.11 -47.90
C PHE A 437 -30.02 -17.23 -47.09
N LEU A 438 -29.82 -15.97 -47.49
CA LEU A 438 -28.96 -15.01 -46.79
C LEU A 438 -29.61 -14.35 -45.56
N ALA A 439 -30.94 -14.35 -45.44
CA ALA A 439 -31.63 -13.67 -44.35
C ALA A 439 -31.44 -14.36 -42.98
N PHE A 440 -31.42 -15.70 -42.98
CA PHE A 440 -31.15 -16.49 -41.77
C PHE A 440 -29.74 -16.25 -41.18
N PRO A 441 -28.64 -16.41 -41.93
CA PRO A 441 -27.29 -16.18 -41.40
C PRO A 441 -27.03 -14.73 -41.01
N VAL A 442 -27.62 -13.76 -41.71
CA VAL A 442 -27.53 -12.33 -41.33
C VAL A 442 -28.25 -12.06 -40.01
N GLY A 443 -29.48 -12.56 -39.83
CA GLY A 443 -30.20 -12.44 -38.57
C GLY A 443 -29.45 -13.09 -37.40
N LEU A 444 -28.88 -14.28 -37.63
CA LEU A 444 -28.09 -14.99 -36.63
C LEU A 444 -26.81 -14.22 -36.25
N ALA A 445 -26.10 -13.62 -37.22
CA ALA A 445 -24.91 -12.82 -36.97
C ALA A 445 -25.22 -11.58 -36.11
N VAL A 446 -26.36 -10.90 -36.38
CA VAL A 446 -26.83 -9.77 -35.56
C VAL A 446 -27.20 -10.23 -34.15
N ALA A 447 -27.87 -11.38 -34.01
CA ALA A 447 -28.23 -11.95 -32.72
C ALA A 447 -26.98 -12.29 -31.88
N VAL A 448 -26.00 -12.97 -32.49
CA VAL A 448 -24.73 -13.31 -31.87
C VAL A 448 -23.95 -12.04 -31.49
N SER A 449 -23.98 -11.00 -32.30
CA SER A 449 -23.34 -9.71 -31.97
C SER A 449 -24.01 -9.03 -30.78
N GLY A 450 -25.35 -9.03 -30.72
CA GLY A 450 -26.12 -8.52 -29.58
C GLY A 450 -25.85 -9.30 -28.29
N VAL A 451 -25.81 -10.63 -28.37
CA VAL A 451 -25.46 -11.51 -27.23
C VAL A 451 -24.00 -11.33 -26.83
N ALA A 452 -23.07 -11.24 -27.76
CA ALA A 452 -21.65 -11.00 -27.48
C ALA A 452 -21.47 -9.64 -26.79
N MET A 453 -22.17 -8.60 -27.24
CA MET A 453 -22.17 -7.29 -26.57
C MET A 453 -22.79 -7.40 -25.17
N PHE A 454 -23.91 -8.11 -25.02
CA PHE A 454 -24.59 -8.33 -23.74
C PHE A 454 -23.77 -9.18 -22.76
N VAL A 455 -22.95 -10.12 -23.22
CA VAL A 455 -22.08 -10.98 -22.39
C VAL A 455 -20.73 -10.31 -22.10
N ALA A 456 -20.22 -9.51 -23.03
CA ALA A 456 -19.01 -8.71 -22.82
C ALA A 456 -19.22 -7.54 -21.83
N LEU A 457 -20.46 -7.09 -21.62
CA LEU A 457 -20.83 -6.03 -20.68
C LEU A 457 -20.74 -6.46 -19.18
N PRO A 458 -21.21 -7.65 -18.76
CA PRO A 458 -20.98 -8.22 -17.44
C PRO A 458 -19.52 -8.50 -17.12
N SER A 459 -18.68 -8.85 -18.11
CA SER A 459 -17.21 -8.87 -17.89
C SER A 459 -16.61 -7.49 -17.63
N ALA A 460 -17.40 -6.43 -17.73
CA ALA A 460 -17.05 -5.06 -17.37
C ALA A 460 -17.78 -4.52 -16.12
N ARG A 461 -18.51 -5.36 -15.36
CA ARG A 461 -19.03 -5.03 -14.02
C ARG A 461 -18.50 -6.01 -12.93
N PRO A 462 -18.44 -5.56 -11.67
CA PRO A 462 -17.77 -6.27 -10.58
C PRO A 462 -18.65 -7.41 -10.07
N LEU A 463 -18.46 -8.62 -10.59
CA LEU A 463 -19.08 -9.81 -10.04
C LEU A 463 -18.00 -10.79 -9.59
N SER A 464 -17.86 -10.83 -8.26
CA SER A 464 -17.09 -11.80 -7.48
C SER A 464 -15.56 -11.78 -7.66
N SER A 465 -14.89 -12.27 -6.61
CA SER A 465 -13.46 -12.38 -6.29
C SER A 465 -12.44 -12.79 -7.39
N THR A 466 -12.82 -12.80 -8.66
CA THR A 466 -12.03 -13.34 -9.78
C THR A 466 -11.93 -12.37 -10.96
N SER A 467 -11.73 -11.07 -10.71
CA SER A 467 -11.43 -10.14 -11.80
C SER A 467 -10.01 -10.43 -12.33
N ARG A 468 -9.94 -10.90 -13.58
CA ARG A 468 -8.75 -11.43 -14.29
C ARG A 468 -7.65 -10.40 -14.61
N PHE A 469 -7.53 -9.39 -13.79
CA PHE A 469 -6.93 -8.12 -14.16
C PHE A 469 -5.68 -7.79 -13.37
N TRP A 470 -5.69 -8.18 -12.09
CA TRP A 470 -4.49 -8.33 -11.28
C TRP A 470 -3.69 -9.59 -11.65
N VAL A 471 -4.17 -10.30 -12.66
CA VAL A 471 -3.48 -11.39 -13.34
C VAL A 471 -2.47 -10.80 -14.34
N ASP A 472 -1.68 -9.79 -13.93
CA ASP A 472 -0.33 -9.70 -14.48
C ASP A 472 0.32 -11.05 -14.11
N ARG A 473 0.87 -11.76 -15.10
CA ARG A 473 1.60 -13.02 -14.84
C ARG A 473 2.64 -12.84 -13.72
N ARG A 474 3.20 -11.64 -13.56
CA ARG A 474 4.16 -11.29 -12.49
C ARG A 474 3.54 -11.20 -11.09
N HIS A 475 2.26 -10.85 -10.98
CA HIS A 475 1.58 -10.59 -9.70
C HIS A 475 0.57 -11.69 -9.31
N LYS A 476 0.34 -12.70 -10.16
CA LYS A 476 -0.56 -13.84 -9.85
C LYS A 476 -0.22 -14.59 -8.56
N HIS A 477 1.03 -14.51 -8.13
CA HIS A 477 1.54 -15.16 -6.93
C HIS A 477 1.42 -14.26 -5.69
N MET A 478 1.17 -12.96 -5.86
CA MET A 478 1.02 -12.00 -4.77
C MET A 478 -0.43 -12.00 -4.30
N HIS A 479 -0.62 -12.56 -3.11
CA HIS A 479 -1.87 -12.95 -2.47
C HIS A 479 -2.71 -11.77 -1.95
N ASN A 480 -3.11 -10.84 -2.81
CA ASN A 480 -3.85 -9.62 -2.43
C ASN A 480 -4.85 -9.19 -3.52
N PRO A 481 -6.04 -9.80 -3.64
CA PRO A 481 -7.03 -9.33 -4.61
C PRO A 481 -7.69 -8.04 -4.11
N LEU A 482 -7.49 -6.94 -4.84
CA LEU A 482 -8.26 -5.71 -4.67
C LEU A 482 -9.72 -5.87 -5.14
N PRO A 483 -10.66 -5.05 -4.63
CA PRO A 483 -12.06 -5.06 -5.06
C PRO A 483 -12.22 -4.97 -6.58
N SER A 484 -13.09 -5.82 -7.12
CA SER A 484 -13.29 -6.03 -8.55
C SER A 484 -13.74 -4.80 -9.37
N TYR A 485 -14.05 -3.66 -8.74
CA TYR A 485 -14.44 -2.42 -9.42
C TYR A 485 -13.27 -1.49 -9.79
N LEU A 486 -12.07 -1.69 -9.23
CA LEU A 486 -10.83 -0.92 -9.52
C LEU A 486 -10.10 -1.38 -10.80
N VAL A 487 -10.83 -2.03 -11.71
CA VAL A 487 -10.26 -3.09 -12.54
C VAL A 487 -10.73 -3.00 -14.01
N ARG A 488 -9.95 -2.37 -14.90
CA ARG A 488 -10.13 -2.45 -16.37
C ARG A 488 -8.87 -2.05 -17.15
N THR A 489 -8.47 -2.83 -18.15
CA THR A 489 -7.29 -2.64 -19.04
C THR A 489 -7.92 -2.53 -20.40
N LYS A 490 -7.34 -1.65 -21.19
CA LYS A 490 -7.38 -1.83 -22.63
C LYS A 490 -6.50 -3.04 -22.93
N ALA A 491 -7.09 -4.07 -23.52
CA ALA A 491 -6.36 -4.94 -24.40
C ALA A 491 -5.86 -4.07 -25.57
N PHE A 492 -4.55 -3.89 -25.70
CA PHE A 492 -3.96 -3.45 -26.95
C PHE A 492 -3.10 -4.59 -27.51
N HIS A 493 -3.68 -5.14 -28.58
CA HIS A 493 -3.13 -5.86 -29.72
C HIS A 493 -1.63 -6.17 -29.75
N LEU A 494 -1.36 -7.47 -29.92
CA LEU A 494 -0.37 -7.97 -30.88
C LEU A 494 -0.74 -7.43 -32.28
N GLU A 495 0.15 -6.65 -32.85
CA GLU A 495 0.52 -6.73 -34.27
C GLU A 495 2.05 -6.81 -34.36
#